data_AF-A0A8J7U713-F1
#
_entry.id   AF-A0A8J7U713-F1
#
_cell.length_a   1.000
_cell.length_b   1.000
_cell.length_c   1.000
_cell.angle_alpha   90.00
_cell.angle_beta   90.00
_cell.angle_gamma   90.00
#
_symmetry.space_group_name_H-M   'P 1'
#
loop_
_entity.id
_entity.type
_entity.pdbx_description
1 polymer ?
#
loop_
_entity_poly.entity_id
_entity_poly.type
_entity_poly.pdbx_seq_one_letter_code
_entity_poly.pdbx_strand_id
1 'polypeptide(L)'
;MTEPKANPIIDRIDKLREAWWRFCDDEEKRLLVWCLHPEDLSIRDTFLSVEMEEQGETAELFVRIEAAFEVDHHGFSIVDHLLEAYAAAKVTLAELGLPDAWAPPPPTPGQHDIERLVAVCTHFMATYGEAMEHLVLVLDPAEIADEAAWQDWLSAAASAAFPESVRLLTTEVGKNKRWHRLHEQPPAAMLIEDPQLDGETAAADLAAAADDGSPGGRFRRAFIEIGAAGKERDQAEAEHAANRALSISRAEKWPAMSVVAHIALSSVQISCNDHEAAVRTCEAASAEAQDAAAAKVEGGDQLVLQTGMSLGSAYIGVGRYAPAAATYEETIAAAVSVGNSFLELECRRLACFCYETADDPEPAWHIGLSGLAQAQTLSDEERRNSYLPYLGAGLLRIAERHQYTQPSPKEIRATLCDLVGPEWEEQAGSVGGAP
;
A
#
# COMPACT_ATOMS: atom_id res chain seq x y z
N MET A 1 13.75 -34.60 15.28
CA MET A 1 14.31 -33.36 14.73
C MET A 1 13.69 -33.21 13.36
N THR A 2 12.59 -32.47 13.27
CA THR A 2 12.00 -32.07 11.99
C THR A 2 12.89 -30.98 11.42
N GLU A 3 13.41 -31.19 10.20
CA GLU A 3 14.11 -30.16 9.44
C GLU A 3 13.24 -28.88 9.38
N PRO A 4 13.84 -27.68 9.47
CA PRO A 4 13.09 -26.45 9.28
C PRO A 4 12.51 -26.47 7.86
N LYS A 5 11.19 -26.31 7.74
CA LYS A 5 10.53 -26.12 6.44
C LYS A 5 11.19 -24.92 5.74
N ALA A 6 11.67 -25.14 4.51
CA ALA A 6 12.28 -24.10 3.68
C ALA A 6 11.35 -22.89 3.58
N ASN A 7 11.91 -21.69 3.73
CA ASN A 7 11.16 -20.44 3.66
C ASN A 7 10.86 -20.15 2.17
N PRO A 8 9.58 -20.12 1.76
CA PRO A 8 9.18 -19.90 0.36
C PRO A 8 9.65 -18.56 -0.23
N ILE A 9 10.00 -17.59 0.61
CA ILE A 9 10.60 -16.33 0.18
C ILE A 9 12.06 -16.55 -0.21
N ILE A 10 12.80 -17.35 0.57
CA ILE A 10 14.22 -17.67 0.31
C ILE A 10 14.33 -18.42 -1.02
N ASP A 11 13.49 -19.43 -1.26
CA ASP A 11 13.51 -20.18 -2.53
C ASP A 11 13.29 -19.27 -3.76
N ARG A 12 12.52 -18.18 -3.63
CA ARG A 12 12.28 -17.21 -4.71
C ARG A 12 13.43 -16.22 -4.88
N ILE A 13 14.05 -15.80 -3.77
CA ILE A 13 15.29 -15.02 -3.80
C ILE A 13 16.38 -15.86 -4.48
N ASP A 14 16.46 -17.17 -4.18
CA ASP A 14 17.41 -18.09 -4.80
C ASP A 14 17.14 -18.24 -6.31
N LYS A 15 15.88 -18.32 -6.75
CA LYS A 15 15.54 -18.28 -8.19
C LYS A 15 16.03 -17.00 -8.87
N LEU A 16 15.85 -15.83 -8.24
CA LEU A 16 16.38 -14.56 -8.76
C LEU A 16 17.90 -14.56 -8.80
N ARG A 17 18.57 -15.12 -7.78
CA ARG A 17 20.02 -15.27 -7.73
C ARG A 17 20.54 -16.18 -8.83
N GLU A 18 19.90 -17.32 -9.07
CA GLU A 18 20.23 -18.23 -10.17
C GLU A 18 20.04 -17.57 -11.54
N ALA A 19 18.98 -16.78 -11.73
CA ALA A 19 18.78 -16.00 -12.95
C ALA A 19 19.87 -14.93 -13.13
N TRP A 20 20.25 -14.25 -12.04
CA TRP A 20 21.33 -13.28 -12.04
C TRP A 20 22.69 -13.92 -12.39
N TRP A 21 23.06 -15.04 -11.77
CA TRP A 21 24.31 -15.74 -12.08
C TRP A 21 24.39 -16.19 -13.53
N ARG A 22 23.30 -16.73 -14.09
CA ARG A 22 23.25 -17.10 -15.52
C ARG A 22 23.49 -15.92 -16.45
N PHE A 23 23.05 -14.73 -16.06
CA PHE A 23 23.32 -13.50 -16.80
C PHE A 23 24.78 -13.04 -16.67
N CYS A 24 25.36 -13.13 -15.46
CA CYS A 24 26.77 -12.79 -15.24
C CYS A 24 27.73 -13.72 -15.98
N ASP A 25 27.42 -15.03 -16.03
CA ASP A 25 28.20 -16.06 -16.73
C ASP A 25 28.25 -15.85 -18.26
N ASP A 26 27.32 -15.09 -18.83
CA ASP A 26 27.31 -14.74 -20.25
C ASP A 26 28.03 -13.40 -20.49
N GLU A 27 29.31 -13.49 -20.87
CA GLU A 27 30.17 -12.35 -21.19
C GLU A 27 29.69 -11.52 -22.39
N GLU A 28 28.78 -12.05 -23.23
CA GLU A 28 28.22 -11.29 -24.36
C GLU A 28 27.05 -10.39 -23.94
N LYS A 29 26.48 -10.59 -22.73
CA LYS A 29 25.32 -9.83 -22.24
C LYS A 29 25.75 -8.59 -21.46
N ARG A 30 24.96 -7.53 -21.52
CA ARG A 30 25.17 -6.28 -20.79
C ARG A 30 23.92 -5.77 -20.09
N LEU A 31 22.74 -6.09 -20.62
CA LEU A 31 21.45 -5.71 -20.04
C LEU A 31 20.60 -6.94 -19.74
N LEU A 32 20.20 -7.09 -18.48
CA LEU A 32 19.17 -8.03 -18.04
C LEU A 32 17.83 -7.32 -17.91
N VAL A 33 16.79 -7.93 -18.48
CA VAL A 33 15.40 -7.51 -18.29
C VAL A 33 14.64 -8.64 -17.62
N TRP A 34 14.29 -8.44 -16.36
CA TRP A 34 13.39 -9.35 -15.67
C TRP A 34 11.94 -9.04 -16.01
N CYS A 35 11.27 -10.00 -16.64
CA CYS A 35 9.82 -10.00 -16.81
C CYS A 35 9.19 -10.54 -15.52
N LEU A 36 8.62 -9.67 -14.70
CA LEU A 36 8.04 -10.03 -13.40
C LEU A 36 6.53 -9.76 -13.37
N HIS A 37 5.82 -10.53 -12.54
CA HIS A 37 4.48 -10.15 -12.15
C HIS A 37 4.53 -8.98 -11.14
N PRO A 38 3.48 -8.13 -11.08
CA PRO A 38 3.44 -7.05 -10.09
C PRO A 38 3.65 -7.52 -8.65
N GLU A 39 3.24 -8.76 -8.33
CA GLU A 39 3.36 -9.35 -6.99
C GLU A 39 4.80 -9.75 -6.64
N ASP A 40 5.66 -9.93 -7.63
CA ASP A 40 7.04 -10.36 -7.46
C ASP A 40 8.02 -9.19 -7.27
N LEU A 41 7.56 -7.94 -7.45
CA LEU A 41 8.40 -6.76 -7.30
C LEU A 41 8.98 -6.62 -5.89
N SER A 42 8.21 -6.98 -4.87
CA SER A 42 8.70 -6.97 -3.48
C SER A 42 9.79 -8.02 -3.25
N ILE A 43 9.72 -9.17 -3.93
CA ILE A 43 10.75 -10.21 -3.86
C ILE A 43 12.02 -9.75 -4.56
N ARG A 44 11.90 -9.11 -5.73
CA ARG A 44 13.03 -8.45 -6.41
C ARG A 44 13.70 -7.42 -5.50
N ASP A 45 12.93 -6.53 -4.89
CA ASP A 45 13.47 -5.50 -3.99
C ASP A 45 14.12 -6.10 -2.75
N THR A 46 13.55 -7.20 -2.23
CA THR A 46 14.15 -7.97 -1.14
C THR A 46 15.48 -8.58 -1.57
N PHE A 47 15.55 -9.21 -2.76
CA PHE A 47 16.79 -9.75 -3.32
C PHE A 47 17.85 -8.65 -3.42
N LEU A 48 17.56 -7.51 -4.07
CA LEU A 48 18.51 -6.41 -4.21
C LEU A 48 18.99 -5.86 -2.86
N SER A 49 18.13 -5.84 -1.85
CA SER A 49 18.49 -5.37 -0.51
C SER A 49 19.38 -6.38 0.23
N VAL A 50 19.00 -7.66 0.22
CA VAL A 50 19.74 -8.75 0.89
C VAL A 50 21.13 -8.92 0.30
N GLU A 51 21.25 -8.85 -1.03
CA GLU A 51 22.55 -8.96 -1.71
C GLU A 51 23.50 -7.80 -1.41
N MET A 52 22.98 -6.66 -0.93
CA MET A 52 23.77 -5.49 -0.53
C MET A 52 24.17 -5.50 0.96
N GLU A 53 23.69 -6.47 1.75
CA GLU A 53 24.05 -6.63 3.17
C GLU A 53 25.29 -7.53 3.33
N GLU A 54 25.86 -7.59 4.55
CA GLU A 54 27.03 -8.44 4.83
C GLU A 54 26.80 -9.95 4.56
N GLN A 55 25.52 -10.36 4.53
CA GLN A 55 25.10 -11.75 4.27
C GLN A 55 24.73 -12.01 2.80
N GLY A 56 24.93 -11.04 1.91
CA GLY A 56 24.78 -11.22 0.47
C GLY A 56 25.65 -12.36 -0.05
N GLU A 57 25.15 -13.12 -1.01
CA GLU A 57 25.88 -14.24 -1.63
C GLU A 57 26.54 -13.83 -2.95
N THR A 58 26.12 -12.68 -3.50
CA THR A 58 26.65 -12.04 -4.70
C THR A 58 27.76 -11.05 -4.29
N ALA A 59 28.77 -10.88 -5.15
CA ALA A 59 29.89 -9.95 -4.97
C ALA A 59 29.65 -8.63 -5.75
N GLU A 60 28.40 -8.23 -5.89
CA GLU A 60 27.96 -7.15 -6.76
C GLU A 60 27.57 -5.89 -5.98
N LEU A 61 27.80 -4.73 -6.60
CA LEU A 61 27.28 -3.46 -6.11
C LEU A 61 26.05 -3.06 -6.93
N PHE A 62 24.86 -3.24 -6.36
CA PHE A 62 23.61 -2.77 -6.94
C PHE A 62 23.37 -1.30 -6.61
N VAL A 63 23.24 -0.47 -7.64
CA VAL A 63 22.85 0.94 -7.51
C VAL A 63 21.50 1.14 -8.20
N ARG A 64 20.48 1.44 -7.41
CA ARG A 64 19.14 1.76 -7.92
C ARG A 64 19.14 3.17 -8.50
N ILE A 65 18.61 3.30 -9.71
CA ILE A 65 18.45 4.57 -10.41
C ILE A 65 16.96 4.82 -10.63
N GLU A 66 16.43 5.79 -9.90
CA GLU A 66 15.01 6.17 -9.95
C GLU A 66 14.75 7.45 -10.76
N ALA A 67 15.81 8.03 -11.35
CA ALA A 67 15.70 9.23 -12.17
C ALA A 67 14.69 9.05 -13.30
N ALA A 68 13.83 10.05 -13.52
CA ALA A 68 12.88 10.02 -14.62
C ALA A 68 13.60 9.85 -15.98
N PHE A 69 12.95 9.16 -16.91
CA PHE A 69 13.51 8.98 -18.25
C PHE A 69 13.33 10.24 -19.10
N GLU A 70 14.46 10.84 -19.49
CA GLU A 70 14.53 11.98 -20.40
C GLU A 70 15.27 11.60 -21.68
N VAL A 71 14.61 11.82 -22.83
CA VAL A 71 15.19 11.56 -24.16
C VAL A 71 16.48 12.37 -24.32
N ASP A 72 17.54 11.71 -24.79
CA ASP A 72 18.89 12.27 -25.01
C ASP A 72 19.62 12.77 -23.75
N HIS A 73 19.09 12.55 -22.54
CA HIS A 73 19.69 13.05 -21.29
C HIS A 73 19.73 12.05 -20.12
N HIS A 74 19.11 10.88 -20.26
CA HIS A 74 18.97 9.95 -19.15
C HIS A 74 20.30 9.40 -18.59
N GLY A 75 21.29 9.13 -19.44
CA GLY A 75 22.66 8.77 -19.04
C GLY A 75 23.35 9.83 -18.20
N PHE A 76 23.13 11.13 -18.48
CA PHE A 76 23.58 12.20 -17.59
C PHE A 76 22.86 12.17 -16.24
N SER A 77 21.53 11.97 -16.23
CA SER A 77 20.75 11.85 -14.98
C SER A 77 21.20 10.65 -14.13
N ILE A 78 21.54 9.52 -14.75
CA ILE A 78 22.12 8.35 -14.06
C ILE A 78 23.47 8.71 -13.45
N VAL A 79 24.33 9.43 -14.18
CA VAL A 79 25.62 9.88 -13.66
C VAL A 79 25.44 10.79 -12.45
N ASP A 80 24.53 11.75 -12.50
CA ASP A 80 24.27 12.64 -11.36
C ASP A 80 23.81 11.83 -10.13
N HIS A 81 22.92 10.86 -10.32
CA HIS A 81 22.48 9.95 -9.26
C HIS A 81 23.62 9.12 -8.66
N LEU A 82 24.52 8.60 -9.51
CA LEU A 82 25.72 7.87 -9.05
C LEU A 82 26.66 8.74 -8.22
N LEU A 83 26.81 10.02 -8.59
CA LEU A 83 27.64 10.96 -7.85
C LEU A 83 27.03 11.32 -6.50
N GLU A 84 25.71 11.47 -6.43
CA GLU A 84 24.97 11.68 -5.17
C GLU A 84 25.10 10.45 -4.26
N ALA A 85 24.88 9.25 -4.80
CA ALA A 85 25.03 7.99 -4.06
C ALA A 85 26.46 7.83 -3.51
N TYR A 86 27.48 8.10 -4.32
CA TYR A 86 28.87 8.07 -3.87
C TYR A 86 29.17 9.11 -2.78
N ALA A 87 28.67 10.34 -2.93
CA ALA A 87 28.84 11.38 -1.93
C ALA A 87 28.23 11.00 -0.58
N ALA A 88 27.07 10.35 -0.59
CA ALA A 88 26.42 9.81 0.61
C ALA A 88 27.19 8.63 1.23
N ALA A 89 27.81 7.79 0.40
CA ALA A 89 28.54 6.60 0.84
C ALA A 89 29.93 6.87 1.42
N LYS A 90 30.48 8.10 1.33
CA LYS A 90 31.84 8.42 1.77
C LYS A 90 32.16 8.05 3.22
N VAL A 91 31.18 8.23 4.11
CA VAL A 91 31.35 7.87 5.53
C VAL A 91 31.49 6.36 5.69
N THR A 92 30.61 5.60 5.04
CA THR A 92 30.62 4.13 5.03
C THR A 92 31.89 3.57 4.37
N LEU A 93 32.35 4.16 3.27
CA LEU A 93 33.61 3.77 2.62
C LEU A 93 34.80 3.91 3.58
N ALA A 94 34.85 5.00 4.35
CA ALA A 94 35.90 5.22 5.35
C ALA A 94 35.84 4.19 6.50
N GLU A 95 34.63 3.82 6.95
CA GLU A 95 34.42 2.77 7.97
C GLU A 95 34.88 1.39 7.47
N LEU A 96 34.69 1.11 6.18
CA LEU A 96 35.15 -0.10 5.49
C LEU A 96 36.65 -0.06 5.11
N GLY A 97 37.34 1.04 5.41
CA GLY A 97 38.77 1.20 5.10
C GLY A 97 39.07 1.41 3.61
N LEU A 98 38.05 1.75 2.80
CA LEU A 98 38.20 2.06 1.38
C LEU A 98 38.55 3.55 1.18
N PRO A 99 39.48 3.89 0.26
CA PRO A 99 39.87 5.28 0.04
C PRO A 99 38.80 6.06 -0.73
N ASP A 100 38.55 7.31 -0.33
CA ASP A 100 37.79 8.30 -1.13
C ASP A 100 38.67 8.78 -2.30
N ALA A 101 38.78 7.94 -3.32
CA ALA A 101 39.71 8.12 -4.45
C ALA A 101 39.00 8.34 -5.78
N TRP A 102 37.68 8.12 -5.86
CA TRP A 102 36.97 8.25 -7.12
C TRP A 102 36.68 9.70 -7.46
N ALA A 103 37.27 10.16 -8.56
CA ALA A 103 36.98 11.43 -9.20
C ALA A 103 36.53 11.15 -10.64
N PRO A 104 35.23 11.28 -10.96
CA PRO A 104 34.72 10.98 -12.30
C PRO A 104 35.41 11.86 -13.36
N PRO A 105 35.64 11.37 -14.58
CA PRO A 105 36.17 12.20 -15.66
C PRO A 105 35.21 13.37 -15.92
N PRO A 106 35.69 14.58 -16.26
CA PRO A 106 34.82 15.69 -16.64
C PRO A 106 34.12 15.40 -17.98
N PRO A 107 32.90 15.93 -18.22
CA PRO A 107 32.21 15.74 -19.49
C PRO A 107 32.97 16.43 -20.62
N THR A 108 33.02 15.80 -21.79
CA THR A 108 33.60 16.41 -22.99
C THR A 108 32.55 17.23 -23.75
N PRO A 109 32.92 18.34 -24.40
CA PRO A 109 31.96 19.11 -25.20
C PRO A 109 31.34 18.27 -26.31
N GLY A 110 30.01 18.17 -26.32
CA GLY A 110 29.26 17.37 -27.31
C GLY A 110 29.25 15.87 -27.04
N GLN A 111 29.65 15.43 -25.84
CA GLN A 111 29.59 14.01 -25.44
C GLN A 111 28.16 13.48 -25.52
N HIS A 112 28.00 12.30 -26.12
CA HIS A 112 26.70 11.64 -26.18
C HIS A 112 26.30 11.08 -24.80
N ASP A 113 25.00 10.99 -24.55
CA ASP A 113 24.40 10.58 -23.28
C ASP A 113 24.96 9.24 -22.73
N ILE A 114 24.81 8.15 -23.48
CA ILE A 114 25.34 6.83 -23.09
C ILE A 114 26.89 6.81 -23.01
N GLU A 115 27.59 7.56 -23.87
CA GLU A 115 29.06 7.64 -23.82
C GLU A 115 29.54 8.27 -22.51
N ARG A 116 28.79 9.25 -21.99
CA ARG A 116 29.06 9.85 -20.68
C ARG A 116 28.95 8.80 -19.58
N LEU A 117 27.85 8.05 -19.58
CA LEU A 117 27.60 7.00 -18.60
C LEU A 117 28.71 5.93 -18.62
N VAL A 118 29.04 5.42 -19.81
CA VAL A 118 30.13 4.43 -20.01
C VAL A 118 31.46 4.94 -19.44
N ALA A 119 31.84 6.19 -19.75
CA ALA A 119 33.10 6.75 -19.28
C ALA A 119 33.18 6.85 -17.74
N VAL A 120 32.07 7.23 -17.10
CA VAL A 120 31.98 7.36 -15.64
C VAL A 120 32.03 5.99 -14.95
N CYS A 121 31.24 5.02 -15.41
CA CYS A 121 31.24 3.66 -14.86
C CYS A 121 32.60 2.96 -15.08
N THR A 122 33.23 3.15 -16.24
CA THR A 122 34.58 2.62 -16.50
C THR A 122 35.59 3.16 -15.50
N HIS A 123 35.55 4.47 -15.21
CA HIS A 123 36.44 5.06 -14.22
C HIS A 123 36.14 4.58 -12.80
N PHE A 124 34.86 4.37 -12.47
CA PHE A 124 34.45 3.81 -11.19
C PHE A 124 35.04 2.41 -10.99
N MET A 125 34.86 1.51 -11.95
CA MET A 125 35.41 0.15 -11.88
C MET A 125 36.94 0.12 -11.91
N ALA A 126 37.60 1.05 -12.59
CA ALA A 126 39.05 1.20 -12.50
C ALA A 126 39.54 1.61 -11.08
N THR A 127 38.67 2.24 -10.29
CA THR A 127 38.99 2.70 -8.92
C THR A 127 38.64 1.66 -7.87
N TYR A 128 37.48 0.99 -7.99
CA TYR A 128 36.92 0.10 -6.97
C TYR A 128 36.69 -1.34 -7.41
N GLY A 129 37.08 -1.71 -8.63
CA GLY A 129 36.83 -3.05 -9.17
C GLY A 129 37.53 -4.21 -8.45
N GLU A 130 38.45 -3.94 -7.53
CA GLU A 130 38.99 -4.99 -6.63
C GLU A 130 38.02 -5.33 -5.47
N ALA A 131 37.06 -4.45 -5.17
CA ALA A 131 36.11 -4.60 -4.07
C ALA A 131 34.77 -5.25 -4.47
N MET A 132 34.51 -5.39 -5.77
CA MET A 132 33.27 -5.94 -6.32
C MET A 132 33.53 -6.57 -7.69
N GLU A 133 32.77 -7.60 -8.05
CA GLU A 133 32.87 -8.22 -9.38
C GLU A 133 32.18 -7.35 -10.44
N HIS A 134 30.97 -6.87 -10.14
CA HIS A 134 30.21 -6.01 -11.03
C HIS A 134 29.63 -4.79 -10.32
N LEU A 135 29.67 -3.65 -11.01
CA LEU A 135 28.75 -2.53 -10.76
C LEU A 135 27.46 -2.79 -11.55
N VAL A 136 26.33 -2.89 -10.86
CA VAL A 136 25.04 -3.14 -11.46
C VAL A 136 24.16 -1.89 -11.34
N LEU A 137 23.82 -1.30 -12.48
CA LEU A 137 22.86 -0.18 -12.51
C LEU A 137 21.45 -0.75 -12.66
N VAL A 138 20.65 -0.65 -11.61
CA VAL A 138 19.25 -1.07 -11.60
C VAL A 138 18.39 0.11 -12.04
N LEU A 139 17.95 0.08 -13.29
CA LEU A 139 17.20 1.13 -13.96
C LEU A 139 15.70 0.96 -13.67
N ASP A 140 15.20 1.74 -12.71
CA ASP A 140 13.79 1.80 -12.30
C ASP A 140 13.28 3.26 -12.43
N PRO A 141 13.25 3.85 -13.63
CA PRO A 141 12.86 5.25 -13.79
C PRO A 141 11.45 5.50 -13.24
N ALA A 142 11.31 6.49 -12.36
CA ALA A 142 10.03 6.80 -11.70
C ALA A 142 8.93 7.23 -12.70
N GLU A 143 9.33 7.82 -13.83
CA GLU A 143 8.45 8.26 -14.90
C GLU A 143 9.05 7.94 -16.28
N ILE A 144 8.21 7.42 -17.18
CA ILE A 144 8.56 7.17 -18.59
C ILE A 144 7.46 7.80 -19.46
N ALA A 145 7.76 8.96 -20.06
CA ALA A 145 6.80 9.67 -20.91
C ALA A 145 6.71 9.06 -22.33
N ASP A 146 7.81 8.55 -22.85
CA ASP A 146 7.90 7.91 -24.17
C ASP A 146 8.53 6.52 -24.05
N GLU A 147 7.67 5.50 -24.11
CA GLU A 147 8.03 4.09 -23.99
C GLU A 147 8.87 3.58 -25.17
N ALA A 148 8.69 4.14 -26.37
CA ALA A 148 9.47 3.71 -27.53
C ALA A 148 10.90 4.26 -27.43
N ALA A 149 11.04 5.54 -27.06
CA ALA A 149 12.34 6.14 -26.82
C ALA A 149 13.09 5.45 -25.66
N TRP A 150 12.39 4.98 -24.62
CA TRP A 150 12.99 4.20 -23.54
C TRP A 150 13.57 2.87 -24.03
N GLN A 151 12.84 2.15 -24.88
CA GLN A 151 13.32 0.88 -25.45
C GLN A 151 14.48 1.08 -26.43
N ASP A 152 14.44 2.14 -27.24
CA ASP A 152 15.55 2.51 -28.11
C ASP A 152 16.80 2.85 -27.28
N TRP A 153 16.63 3.58 -26.18
CA TRP A 153 17.72 3.92 -25.26
C TRP A 153 18.30 2.68 -24.59
N LEU A 154 17.47 1.77 -24.06
CA LEU A 154 17.92 0.52 -23.45
C LEU A 154 18.66 -0.38 -24.46
N SER A 155 18.18 -0.43 -25.70
CA SER A 155 18.84 -1.17 -26.79
C SER A 155 20.21 -0.58 -27.14
N ALA A 156 20.30 0.75 -27.19
CA ALA A 156 21.56 1.45 -27.41
C ALA A 156 22.53 1.26 -26.23
N ALA A 157 22.04 1.31 -24.99
CA ALA A 157 22.84 1.12 -23.78
C ALA A 157 23.37 -0.31 -23.68
N ALA A 158 22.54 -1.33 -23.99
CA ALA A 158 22.97 -2.72 -24.03
C ALA A 158 24.10 -2.96 -25.04
N SER A 159 24.09 -2.22 -26.17
CA SER A 159 25.09 -2.34 -27.23
C SER A 159 26.31 -1.43 -27.03
N ALA A 160 26.33 -0.62 -25.97
CA ALA A 160 27.40 0.32 -25.71
C ALA A 160 28.65 -0.39 -25.15
N ALA A 161 29.79 0.30 -25.24
CA ALA A 161 31.09 -0.23 -24.83
C ALA A 161 31.31 -0.20 -23.30
N PHE A 162 30.33 -0.66 -22.51
CA PHE A 162 30.52 -0.88 -21.08
C PHE A 162 31.59 -1.96 -20.84
N PRO A 163 32.47 -1.78 -19.84
CA PRO A 163 33.37 -2.85 -19.43
C PRO A 163 32.54 -4.05 -18.93
N GLU A 164 33.10 -5.26 -19.00
CA GLU A 164 32.42 -6.50 -18.56
C GLU A 164 31.97 -6.45 -17.09
N SER A 165 32.71 -5.70 -16.27
CA SER A 165 32.42 -5.44 -14.86
C SER A 165 31.31 -4.41 -14.62
N VAL A 166 30.63 -3.92 -15.67
CA VAL A 166 29.44 -3.07 -15.55
C VAL A 166 28.27 -3.75 -16.22
N ARG A 167 27.20 -3.97 -15.46
CA ARG A 167 25.97 -4.60 -15.93
C ARG A 167 24.78 -3.68 -15.69
N LEU A 168 23.76 -3.81 -16.54
CA LEU A 168 22.50 -3.08 -16.44
C LEU A 168 21.39 -4.07 -16.11
N LEU A 169 20.49 -3.68 -15.22
CA LEU A 169 19.29 -4.43 -14.86
C LEU A 169 18.08 -3.51 -14.97
N THR A 170 17.00 -3.98 -15.59
CA THR A 170 15.69 -3.30 -15.55
C THR A 170 14.59 -4.34 -15.37
N THR A 171 13.42 -3.90 -14.92
CA THR A 171 12.26 -4.77 -14.76
C THR A 171 11.15 -4.40 -15.74
N GLU A 172 10.54 -5.40 -16.34
CA GLU A 172 9.30 -5.28 -17.10
C GLU A 172 8.16 -5.90 -16.30
N VAL A 173 7.11 -5.11 -16.01
CA VAL A 173 6.02 -5.53 -15.12
C VAL A 173 4.72 -5.78 -15.89
N GLY A 174 4.13 -6.95 -15.67
CA GLY A 174 2.77 -7.29 -16.11
C GLY A 174 2.67 -8.01 -17.46
N LYS A 175 1.43 -8.29 -17.89
CA LYS A 175 1.14 -9.17 -19.06
C LYS A 175 1.48 -8.54 -20.42
N ASN A 176 1.67 -7.22 -20.46
CA ASN A 176 2.09 -6.52 -21.66
C ASN A 176 3.61 -6.55 -21.73
N LYS A 177 4.19 -7.67 -22.21
CA LYS A 177 5.60 -7.78 -22.57
C LYS A 177 5.90 -6.79 -23.71
N ARG A 178 6.18 -5.53 -23.34
CA ARG A 178 6.41 -4.35 -24.19
C ARG A 178 7.56 -4.60 -25.15
N TRP A 179 8.59 -5.29 -24.69
CA TRP A 179 9.74 -5.71 -25.51
C TRP A 179 9.40 -6.67 -26.65
N HIS A 180 8.42 -7.55 -26.47
CA HIS A 180 7.98 -8.46 -27.53
C HIS A 180 7.14 -7.78 -28.62
N ARG A 181 6.75 -6.50 -28.46
CA ARG A 181 5.86 -5.80 -29.41
C ARG A 181 6.58 -4.95 -30.44
N LEU A 182 7.80 -4.48 -30.16
CA LEU A 182 8.49 -3.49 -30.99
C LEU A 182 9.71 -4.04 -31.73
N HIS A 183 10.36 -5.10 -31.22
CA HIS A 183 11.50 -5.72 -31.88
C HIS A 183 11.20 -7.19 -32.23
N GLU A 184 11.47 -7.60 -33.49
CA GLU A 184 11.37 -9.00 -33.90
C GLU A 184 12.36 -9.89 -33.13
N GLN A 185 13.51 -9.34 -32.71
CA GLN A 185 14.51 -9.95 -31.84
C GLN A 185 15.20 -8.89 -30.98
N PRO A 186 15.44 -9.13 -29.67
CA PRO A 186 16.20 -8.21 -28.83
C PRO A 186 17.68 -8.13 -29.27
N PRO A 187 18.39 -7.04 -28.96
CA PRO A 187 19.83 -6.94 -29.21
C PRO A 187 20.60 -8.13 -28.61
N ALA A 188 21.67 -8.57 -29.29
CA ALA A 188 22.46 -9.73 -28.85
C ALA A 188 23.02 -9.57 -27.41
N ALA A 189 23.35 -8.34 -27.02
CA ALA A 189 23.85 -8.01 -25.69
C ALA A 189 22.76 -7.90 -24.61
N MET A 190 21.51 -8.20 -24.94
CA MET A 190 20.38 -8.17 -24.02
C MET A 190 19.91 -9.59 -23.69
N LEU A 191 19.55 -9.82 -22.42
CA LEU A 191 18.89 -11.02 -21.96
C LEU A 191 17.54 -10.64 -21.37
N ILE A 192 16.46 -11.16 -21.94
CA ILE A 192 15.10 -11.00 -21.42
C ILE A 192 14.73 -12.32 -20.77
N GLU A 193 14.41 -12.28 -19.48
CA GLU A 193 14.19 -13.47 -18.70
C GLU A 193 12.95 -13.37 -17.80
N ASP A 194 12.20 -14.46 -17.74
CA ASP A 194 11.08 -14.67 -16.83
C ASP A 194 11.52 -15.73 -15.81
N PRO A 195 11.94 -15.34 -14.59
CA PRO A 195 12.48 -16.27 -13.60
C PRO A 195 11.41 -17.20 -12.98
N GLN A 196 10.14 -17.08 -13.39
CA GLN A 196 9.02 -17.93 -12.93
C GLN A 196 8.96 -18.04 -11.40
N LEU A 197 8.74 -16.90 -10.74
CA LEU A 197 8.72 -16.82 -9.27
C LEU A 197 7.41 -17.34 -8.65
N ASP A 198 6.42 -17.71 -9.46
CA ASP A 198 5.14 -18.28 -9.06
C ASP A 198 4.43 -17.43 -7.98
N GLY A 199 4.16 -16.15 -8.25
CA GLY A 199 3.55 -15.21 -7.29
C GLY A 199 2.20 -15.68 -6.70
N GLU A 200 1.38 -16.41 -7.47
CA GLU A 200 0.11 -16.98 -6.99
C GLU A 200 0.30 -18.08 -5.93
N THR A 201 1.38 -18.88 -6.00
CA THR A 201 1.71 -19.83 -4.92
C THR A 201 2.34 -19.14 -3.71
N ALA A 202 2.84 -17.90 -3.83
CA ALA A 202 3.45 -17.18 -2.71
C ALA A 202 2.44 -16.89 -1.61
N ALA A 203 1.22 -16.49 -1.96
CA ALA A 203 0.14 -16.32 -1.00
C ALA A 203 -0.23 -17.64 -0.30
N ALA A 204 -0.27 -18.75 -1.05
CA ALA A 204 -0.55 -20.07 -0.51
C ALA A 204 0.58 -20.62 0.37
N ASP A 205 1.84 -20.33 0.03
CA ASP A 205 3.03 -20.74 0.76
C ASP A 205 3.22 -19.90 2.04
N LEU A 206 2.97 -18.58 1.97
CA LEU A 206 2.88 -17.70 3.14
C LEU A 206 1.76 -18.15 4.09
N ALA A 207 0.61 -18.54 3.55
CA ALA A 207 -0.49 -19.11 4.33
C ALA A 207 -0.08 -20.45 4.98
N ALA A 208 0.63 -21.32 4.26
CA ALA A 208 1.11 -22.60 4.77
C ALA A 208 2.25 -22.46 5.81
N ALA A 209 3.11 -21.45 5.67
CA ALA A 209 4.17 -21.12 6.61
C ALA A 209 3.64 -20.40 7.86
N ALA A 210 2.53 -19.66 7.75
CA ALA A 210 1.85 -19.04 8.88
C ALA A 210 1.23 -20.07 9.85
N ASP A 211 0.98 -21.30 9.38
CA ASP A 211 0.45 -22.43 10.15
C ASP A 211 1.57 -23.26 10.81
N ASP A 212 1.95 -22.84 12.01
CA ASP A 212 2.86 -23.56 12.92
C ASP A 212 2.20 -24.75 13.65
N GLY A 213 0.96 -25.12 13.28
CA GLY A 213 0.16 -26.15 13.94
C GLY A 213 -0.58 -25.69 15.19
N SER A 214 -0.37 -24.45 15.66
CA SER A 214 -1.15 -23.86 16.75
C SER A 214 -2.51 -23.33 16.24
N PRO A 215 -3.50 -23.10 17.12
CA PRO A 215 -4.73 -22.40 16.74
C PRO A 215 -4.46 -21.02 16.13
N GLY A 216 -3.47 -20.28 16.63
CA GLY A 216 -3.07 -18.99 16.07
C GLY A 216 -2.49 -19.12 14.67
N GLY A 217 -1.67 -20.14 14.42
CA GLY A 217 -1.12 -20.42 13.09
C GLY A 217 -2.20 -20.79 12.07
N ARG A 218 -3.09 -21.70 12.45
CA ARG A 218 -4.25 -22.05 11.61
C ARG A 218 -5.17 -20.87 11.33
N PHE A 219 -5.37 -19.98 12.30
CA PHE A 219 -6.13 -18.75 12.09
C PHE A 219 -5.44 -17.83 11.07
N ARG A 220 -4.14 -17.54 11.26
CA ARG A 220 -3.39 -16.66 10.34
C ARG A 220 -3.42 -17.19 8.92
N ARG A 221 -3.26 -18.50 8.74
CA ARG A 221 -3.42 -19.16 7.45
C ARG A 221 -4.80 -18.89 6.83
N ALA A 222 -5.86 -19.21 7.56
CA ALA A 222 -7.23 -18.99 7.09
C ALA A 222 -7.49 -17.50 6.78
N PHE A 223 -6.93 -16.59 7.56
CA PHE A 223 -7.06 -15.15 7.34
C PHE A 223 -6.35 -14.67 6.06
N ILE A 224 -5.15 -15.18 5.77
CA ILE A 224 -4.44 -14.93 4.51
C ILE A 224 -5.25 -15.46 3.32
N GLU A 225 -5.85 -16.65 3.46
CA GLU A 225 -6.68 -17.27 2.43
C GLU A 225 -7.93 -16.41 2.09
N ILE A 226 -8.52 -15.69 3.06
CA ILE A 226 -9.60 -14.70 2.79
C ILE A 226 -9.09 -13.58 1.87
N GLY A 227 -7.92 -13.01 2.19
CA GLY A 227 -7.33 -11.92 1.41
C GLY A 227 -6.94 -12.35 -0.01
N ALA A 228 -6.40 -13.55 -0.16
CA ALA A 228 -6.06 -14.14 -1.46
C ALA A 228 -7.32 -14.34 -2.33
N ALA A 229 -8.38 -14.93 -1.77
CA ALA A 229 -9.65 -15.08 -2.47
C ALA A 229 -10.28 -13.73 -2.87
N GLY A 230 -10.03 -12.68 -2.07
CA GLY A 230 -10.43 -11.30 -2.39
C GLY A 230 -9.80 -10.74 -3.65
N LYS A 231 -8.52 -11.05 -3.93
CA LYS A 231 -7.84 -10.62 -5.16
C LYS A 231 -8.45 -11.26 -6.41
N GLU A 232 -8.78 -12.54 -6.32
CA GLU A 232 -9.43 -13.30 -7.41
C GLU A 232 -10.93 -13.04 -7.52
N ARG A 233 -11.51 -12.25 -6.60
CA ARG A 233 -12.95 -12.02 -6.46
C ARG A 233 -13.73 -13.33 -6.35
N ASP A 234 -13.12 -14.34 -5.72
CA ASP A 234 -13.75 -15.62 -5.40
C ASP A 234 -14.42 -15.55 -4.03
N GLN A 235 -15.68 -15.13 -4.03
CA GLN A 235 -16.46 -14.99 -2.80
C GLN A 235 -16.66 -16.35 -2.09
N ALA A 236 -16.78 -17.45 -2.83
CA ALA A 236 -17.05 -18.76 -2.23
C ALA A 236 -15.83 -19.27 -1.45
N GLU A 237 -14.62 -19.11 -2.01
CA GLU A 237 -13.39 -19.48 -1.30
C GLU A 237 -13.15 -18.55 -0.10
N ALA A 238 -13.43 -17.25 -0.24
CA ALA A 238 -13.34 -16.31 0.88
C ALA A 238 -14.27 -16.70 2.04
N GLU A 239 -15.52 -17.09 1.75
CA GLU A 239 -16.47 -17.58 2.74
C GLU A 239 -15.99 -18.88 3.39
N HIS A 240 -15.42 -19.81 2.61
CA HIS A 240 -14.89 -21.05 3.14
C HIS A 240 -13.70 -20.81 4.09
N ALA A 241 -12.76 -19.94 3.71
CA ALA A 241 -11.63 -19.52 4.53
C ALA A 241 -12.06 -18.78 5.80
N ALA A 242 -13.00 -17.84 5.68
CA ALA A 242 -13.55 -17.11 6.81
C ALA A 242 -14.24 -18.05 7.82
N ASN A 243 -15.01 -19.03 7.35
CA ASN A 243 -15.64 -20.01 8.24
C ASN A 243 -14.62 -20.85 9.03
N ARG A 244 -13.46 -21.18 8.42
CA ARG A 244 -12.36 -21.82 9.16
C ARG A 244 -11.79 -20.90 10.24
N ALA A 245 -11.49 -19.64 9.88
CA ALA A 245 -10.99 -18.64 10.83
C ALA A 245 -11.95 -18.43 12.02
N LEU A 246 -13.25 -18.28 11.73
CA LEU A 246 -14.31 -18.10 12.74
C LEU A 246 -14.49 -19.33 13.64
N SER A 247 -14.38 -20.54 13.08
CA SER A 247 -14.44 -21.77 13.88
C SER A 247 -13.29 -21.84 14.89
N ILE A 248 -12.10 -21.38 14.50
CA ILE A 248 -10.92 -21.36 15.37
C ILE A 248 -11.07 -20.28 16.44
N SER A 249 -11.39 -19.04 16.05
CA SER A 249 -11.52 -17.92 16.99
C SER A 249 -12.61 -18.17 18.03
N ARG A 250 -13.75 -18.76 17.65
CA ARG A 250 -14.80 -19.12 18.60
C ARG A 250 -14.38 -20.24 19.55
N ALA A 251 -13.68 -21.27 19.07
CA ALA A 251 -13.18 -22.36 19.91
C ALA A 251 -12.17 -21.86 20.95
N GLU A 252 -11.29 -20.94 20.55
CA GLU A 252 -10.26 -20.35 21.42
C GLU A 252 -10.76 -19.13 22.23
N LYS A 253 -12.02 -18.71 22.01
CA LYS A 253 -12.66 -17.54 22.64
C LYS A 253 -11.93 -16.22 22.37
N TRP A 254 -11.59 -15.97 21.10
CA TRP A 254 -10.93 -14.77 20.60
C TRP A 254 -11.91 -13.86 19.83
N PRO A 255 -12.76 -13.07 20.52
CA PRO A 255 -13.77 -12.24 19.85
C PRO A 255 -13.15 -11.22 18.90
N ALA A 256 -11.99 -10.64 19.24
CA ALA A 256 -11.28 -9.72 18.36
C ALA A 256 -10.88 -10.37 17.01
N MET A 257 -10.46 -11.64 17.05
CA MET A 257 -10.07 -12.37 15.85
C MET A 257 -11.28 -12.78 15.01
N SER A 258 -12.42 -13.09 15.64
CA SER A 258 -13.67 -13.30 14.91
C SER A 258 -14.11 -12.04 14.16
N VAL A 259 -14.09 -10.88 14.84
CA VAL A 259 -14.46 -9.59 14.26
C VAL A 259 -13.57 -9.27 13.05
N VAL A 260 -12.24 -9.44 13.18
CA VAL A 260 -11.30 -9.18 12.09
C VAL A 260 -11.54 -10.13 10.90
N ALA A 261 -11.86 -11.41 11.13
CA ALA A 261 -12.21 -12.35 10.07
C ALA A 261 -13.51 -11.95 9.34
N HIS A 262 -14.53 -11.49 10.07
CA HIS A 262 -15.76 -10.99 9.46
C HIS A 262 -15.52 -9.71 8.63
N ILE A 263 -14.72 -8.76 9.12
CA ILE A 263 -14.41 -7.52 8.38
C ILE A 263 -13.63 -7.81 7.09
N ALA A 264 -12.69 -8.76 7.14
CA ALA A 264 -11.99 -9.20 5.94
C ALA A 264 -12.96 -9.82 4.92
N LEU A 265 -13.86 -10.71 5.37
CA LEU A 265 -14.86 -11.30 4.49
C LEU A 265 -15.82 -10.25 3.89
N SER A 266 -16.31 -9.30 4.70
CA SER A 266 -17.22 -8.26 4.20
C SER A 266 -16.55 -7.36 3.17
N SER A 267 -15.24 -7.10 3.32
CA SER A 267 -14.44 -6.37 2.33
C SER A 267 -14.36 -7.11 0.98
N VAL A 268 -14.21 -8.44 1.00
CA VAL A 268 -14.27 -9.27 -0.21
C VAL A 268 -15.66 -9.25 -0.84
N GLN A 269 -16.71 -9.36 -0.03
CA GLN A 269 -18.09 -9.32 -0.54
C GLN A 269 -18.42 -7.97 -1.19
N ILE A 270 -17.97 -6.86 -0.60
CA ILE A 270 -18.06 -5.52 -1.22
C ILE A 270 -17.30 -5.49 -2.55
N SER A 271 -16.07 -6.01 -2.59
CA SER A 271 -15.29 -6.03 -3.83
C SER A 271 -15.92 -6.91 -4.92
N CYS A 272 -16.70 -7.93 -4.54
CA CYS A 272 -17.51 -8.76 -5.44
C CYS A 272 -18.88 -8.13 -5.82
N ASN A 273 -19.18 -6.91 -5.34
CA ASN A 273 -20.47 -6.23 -5.46
C ASN A 273 -21.65 -6.96 -4.77
N ASP A 274 -21.39 -7.90 -3.87
CA ASP A 274 -22.40 -8.55 -3.02
C ASP A 274 -22.55 -7.77 -1.70
N HIS A 275 -23.04 -6.54 -1.82
CA HIS A 275 -23.20 -5.63 -0.69
C HIS A 275 -24.22 -6.16 0.35
N GLU A 276 -25.20 -6.96 -0.08
CA GLU A 276 -26.16 -7.62 0.83
C GLU A 276 -25.49 -8.70 1.68
N ALA A 277 -24.56 -9.49 1.12
CA ALA A 277 -23.76 -10.42 1.92
C ALA A 277 -22.85 -9.67 2.89
N ALA A 278 -22.22 -8.57 2.46
CA ALA A 278 -21.40 -7.75 3.33
C ALA A 278 -22.17 -7.21 4.53
N VAL A 279 -23.42 -6.76 4.34
CA VAL A 279 -24.31 -6.35 5.45
C VAL A 279 -24.52 -7.50 6.43
N ARG A 280 -24.92 -8.70 5.96
CA ARG A 280 -25.12 -9.87 6.83
C ARG A 280 -23.86 -10.25 7.61
N THR A 281 -22.70 -10.16 6.97
CA THR A 281 -21.40 -10.43 7.60
C THR A 281 -21.07 -9.40 8.68
N CYS A 282 -21.31 -8.11 8.43
CA CYS A 282 -21.13 -7.04 9.40
C CYS A 282 -22.13 -7.13 10.57
N GLU A 283 -23.38 -7.53 10.32
CA GLU A 283 -24.39 -7.78 11.37
C GLU A 283 -23.92 -8.89 12.33
N ALA A 284 -23.39 -9.99 11.77
CA ALA A 284 -22.83 -11.08 12.57
C ALA A 284 -21.63 -10.63 13.42
N ALA A 285 -20.72 -9.82 12.84
CA ALA A 285 -19.59 -9.25 13.56
C ALA A 285 -20.05 -8.33 14.71
N SER A 286 -21.04 -7.47 14.44
CA SER A 286 -21.60 -6.55 15.42
C SER A 286 -22.24 -7.29 16.59
N ALA A 287 -22.98 -8.38 16.32
CA ALA A 287 -23.56 -9.21 17.37
C ALA A 287 -22.46 -9.83 18.28
N GLU A 288 -21.39 -10.37 17.69
CA GLU A 288 -20.27 -10.92 18.47
C GLU A 288 -19.53 -9.86 19.29
N ALA A 289 -19.36 -8.65 18.73
CA ALA A 289 -18.76 -7.53 19.44
C ALA A 289 -19.62 -7.07 20.63
N GLN A 290 -20.94 -6.99 20.44
CA GLN A 290 -21.89 -6.66 21.51
C GLN A 290 -21.87 -7.71 22.62
N ASP A 291 -21.83 -9.00 22.27
CA ASP A 291 -21.69 -10.09 23.26
C ASP A 291 -20.38 -9.98 24.04
N ALA A 292 -19.26 -9.67 23.37
CA ALA A 292 -17.96 -9.47 24.00
C ALA A 292 -17.96 -8.27 24.96
N ALA A 293 -18.56 -7.15 24.57
CA ALA A 293 -18.72 -5.97 25.42
C ALA A 293 -19.62 -6.25 26.63
N ALA A 294 -20.75 -6.93 26.43
CA ALA A 294 -21.66 -7.33 27.50
C ALA A 294 -20.99 -8.29 28.51
N ALA A 295 -20.12 -9.18 28.01
CA ALA A 295 -19.29 -10.06 28.83
C ALA A 295 -18.08 -9.36 29.49
N LYS A 296 -17.88 -8.06 29.24
CA LYS A 296 -16.75 -7.25 29.71
C LYS A 296 -15.39 -7.83 29.34
N VAL A 297 -15.29 -8.38 28.14
CA VAL A 297 -14.00 -8.77 27.55
C VAL A 297 -13.16 -7.51 27.36
N GLU A 298 -11.86 -7.59 27.65
CA GLU A 298 -10.94 -6.48 27.40
C GLU A 298 -10.99 -6.07 25.92
N GLY A 299 -11.16 -4.77 25.67
CA GLY A 299 -11.35 -4.24 24.32
C GLY A 299 -12.74 -4.49 23.71
N GLY A 300 -13.72 -5.01 24.45
CA GLY A 300 -15.08 -5.23 23.93
C GLY A 300 -15.72 -3.99 23.32
N ASP A 301 -15.62 -2.83 23.98
CA ASP A 301 -16.14 -1.56 23.44
C ASP A 301 -15.37 -1.10 22.18
N GLN A 302 -14.07 -1.40 22.07
CA GLN A 302 -13.30 -1.16 20.85
C GLN A 302 -13.82 -2.01 19.68
N LEU A 303 -14.25 -3.25 19.95
CA LEU A 303 -14.86 -4.11 18.93
C LEU A 303 -16.25 -3.59 18.51
N VAL A 304 -17.06 -3.13 19.46
CA VAL A 304 -18.36 -2.51 19.16
C VAL A 304 -18.17 -1.27 18.28
N LEU A 305 -17.19 -0.42 18.61
CA LEU A 305 -16.85 0.74 17.81
C LEU A 305 -16.44 0.36 16.38
N GLN A 306 -15.53 -0.60 16.23
CA GLN A 306 -15.04 -1.04 14.92
C GLN A 306 -16.15 -1.66 14.05
N THR A 307 -16.98 -2.52 14.64
CA THR A 307 -18.06 -3.21 13.92
C THR A 307 -19.22 -2.28 13.61
N GLY A 308 -19.56 -1.35 14.50
CA GLY A 308 -20.57 -0.33 14.26
C GLY A 308 -20.22 0.58 13.09
N MET A 309 -18.95 1.03 13.00
CA MET A 309 -18.47 1.81 11.86
C MET A 309 -18.56 1.02 10.54
N SER A 310 -18.19 -0.26 10.57
CA SER A 310 -18.21 -1.15 9.40
C SER A 310 -19.64 -1.47 8.94
N LEU A 311 -20.55 -1.74 9.88
CA LEU A 311 -21.95 -2.06 9.60
C LEU A 311 -22.74 -0.84 9.10
N GLY A 312 -22.54 0.33 9.72
CA GLY A 312 -23.14 1.58 9.23
C GLY A 312 -22.73 1.89 7.79
N SER A 313 -21.45 1.68 7.45
CA SER A 313 -20.94 1.87 6.09
C SER A 313 -21.53 0.84 5.12
N ALA A 314 -21.63 -0.44 5.52
CA ALA A 314 -22.27 -1.47 4.71
C ALA A 314 -23.75 -1.14 4.41
N TYR A 315 -24.49 -0.64 5.39
CA TYR A 315 -25.88 -0.20 5.18
C TYR A 315 -25.99 0.99 4.22
N ILE A 316 -25.09 1.98 4.30
CA ILE A 316 -25.01 3.08 3.33
C ILE A 316 -24.77 2.50 1.92
N GLY A 317 -23.87 1.53 1.77
CA GLY A 317 -23.55 0.89 0.49
C GLY A 317 -24.75 0.23 -0.21
N VAL A 318 -25.74 -0.24 0.55
CA VAL A 318 -27.02 -0.80 0.01
C VAL A 318 -28.17 0.21 0.03
N GLY A 319 -27.92 1.48 0.33
CA GLY A 319 -28.93 2.54 0.38
C GLY A 319 -29.92 2.43 1.56
N ARG A 320 -29.58 1.66 2.61
CA ARG A 320 -30.42 1.49 3.81
C ARG A 320 -30.02 2.51 4.87
N TYR A 321 -30.40 3.77 4.66
CA TYR A 321 -29.98 4.87 5.53
C TYR A 321 -30.58 4.84 6.94
N ALA A 322 -31.84 4.43 7.10
CA ALA A 322 -32.46 4.34 8.44
C ALA A 322 -31.71 3.36 9.39
N PRO A 323 -31.40 2.10 9.01
CA PRO A 323 -30.61 1.22 9.88
C PRO A 323 -29.14 1.65 10.00
N ALA A 324 -28.57 2.32 8.98
CA ALA A 324 -27.24 2.93 9.13
C ALA A 324 -27.23 3.99 10.24
N ALA A 325 -28.23 4.87 10.26
CA ALA A 325 -28.35 5.92 11.26
C ALA A 325 -28.43 5.36 12.68
N ALA A 326 -29.33 4.40 12.89
CA ALA A 326 -29.47 3.72 14.19
C ALA A 326 -28.15 3.05 14.64
N THR A 327 -27.44 2.40 13.71
CA THR A 327 -26.16 1.74 13.99
C THR A 327 -25.11 2.74 14.47
N TYR A 328 -24.95 3.87 13.76
CA TYR A 328 -24.01 4.90 14.17
C TYR A 328 -24.39 5.54 15.51
N GLU A 329 -25.69 5.77 15.75
CA GLU A 329 -26.17 6.32 17.02
C GLU A 329 -25.86 5.37 18.20
N GLU A 330 -26.14 4.07 18.06
CA GLU A 330 -25.83 3.05 19.06
C GLU A 330 -24.32 2.94 19.33
N THR A 331 -23.49 3.20 18.32
CA THR A 331 -22.02 3.10 18.40
C THR A 331 -21.37 4.24 19.20
N ILE A 332 -22.06 5.37 19.40
CA ILE A 332 -21.53 6.55 20.12
C ILE A 332 -21.08 6.18 21.53
N ALA A 333 -21.84 5.35 22.25
CA ALA A 333 -21.51 4.97 23.62
C ALA A 333 -20.15 4.22 23.69
N ALA A 334 -19.86 3.40 22.70
CA ALA A 334 -18.58 2.69 22.58
C ALA A 334 -17.43 3.66 22.28
N ALA A 335 -17.64 4.64 21.37
CA ALA A 335 -16.65 5.67 21.09
C ALA A 335 -16.27 6.49 22.34
N VAL A 336 -17.27 6.86 23.15
CA VAL A 336 -17.07 7.55 24.44
C VAL A 336 -16.30 6.66 25.41
N SER A 337 -16.67 5.39 25.55
CA SER A 337 -16.03 4.45 26.48
C SER A 337 -14.55 4.26 26.19
N VAL A 338 -14.18 4.18 24.91
CA VAL A 338 -12.78 4.06 24.47
C VAL A 338 -12.03 5.39 24.57
N GLY A 339 -12.74 6.52 24.70
CA GLY A 339 -12.14 7.86 24.72
C GLY A 339 -11.68 8.33 23.33
N ASN A 340 -12.31 7.83 22.26
CA ASN A 340 -12.02 8.26 20.89
C ASN A 340 -12.98 9.37 20.47
N SER A 341 -12.67 10.61 20.87
CA SER A 341 -13.51 11.79 20.63
C SER A 341 -13.67 12.13 19.14
N PHE A 342 -12.70 11.74 18.30
CA PHE A 342 -12.81 11.86 16.85
C PHE A 342 -13.91 10.96 16.28
N LEU A 343 -13.88 9.66 16.62
CA LEU A 343 -14.90 8.72 16.16
C LEU A 343 -16.26 8.95 16.80
N GLU A 344 -16.32 9.53 18.00
CA GLU A 344 -17.57 9.98 18.60
C GLU A 344 -18.25 11.05 17.73
N LEU A 345 -17.50 12.08 17.32
CA LEU A 345 -18.01 13.12 16.42
C LEU A 345 -18.43 12.52 15.07
N GLU A 346 -17.64 11.58 14.55
CA GLU A 346 -17.89 10.97 13.26
C GLU A 346 -19.16 10.10 13.26
N CYS A 347 -19.39 9.32 14.31
CA CYS A 347 -20.65 8.58 14.48
C CYS A 347 -21.86 9.53 14.46
N ARG A 348 -21.78 10.66 15.17
CA ARG A 348 -22.86 11.66 15.21
C ARG A 348 -23.10 12.31 13.84
N ARG A 349 -22.02 12.63 13.11
CA ARG A 349 -22.10 13.16 11.75
C ARG A 349 -22.77 12.17 10.80
N LEU A 350 -22.31 10.92 10.81
CA LEU A 350 -22.83 9.87 9.93
C LEU A 350 -24.28 9.51 10.26
N ALA A 351 -24.65 9.45 11.54
CA ALA A 351 -26.04 9.30 11.97
C ALA A 351 -26.91 10.45 11.47
N CYS A 352 -26.47 11.71 11.65
CA CYS A 352 -27.16 12.90 11.15
C CYS A 352 -27.41 12.83 9.64
N PHE A 353 -26.36 12.54 8.87
CA PHE A 353 -26.43 12.38 7.42
C PHE A 353 -27.41 11.26 7.01
N CYS A 354 -27.35 10.11 7.69
CA CYS A 354 -28.21 8.99 7.36
C CYS A 354 -29.69 9.27 7.71
N TYR A 355 -29.98 9.90 8.84
CA TYR A 355 -31.34 10.33 9.18
C TYR A 355 -31.87 11.40 8.20
N GLU A 356 -31.05 12.39 7.83
CA GLU A 356 -31.41 13.39 6.81
C GLU A 356 -31.75 12.71 5.48
N THR A 357 -30.93 11.74 5.05
CA THR A 357 -31.11 11.02 3.78
C THR A 357 -32.32 10.08 3.82
N ALA A 358 -32.66 9.54 4.98
CA ALA A 358 -33.85 8.72 5.21
C ALA A 358 -35.14 9.55 5.33
N ASP A 359 -35.09 10.88 5.18
CA ASP A 359 -36.21 11.81 5.38
C ASP A 359 -36.80 11.76 6.81
N ASP A 360 -35.93 11.54 7.81
CA ASP A 360 -36.26 11.54 9.24
C ASP A 360 -35.60 12.74 9.94
N PRO A 361 -36.19 13.95 9.83
CA PRO A 361 -35.51 15.20 10.17
C PRO A 361 -35.36 15.44 11.67
N GLU A 362 -36.23 14.88 12.50
CA GLU A 362 -36.20 15.11 13.95
C GLU A 362 -35.00 14.42 14.61
N PRO A 363 -34.74 13.12 14.38
CA PRO A 363 -33.50 12.48 14.82
C PRO A 363 -32.25 13.10 14.20
N ALA A 364 -32.30 13.44 12.89
CA ALA A 364 -31.18 14.10 12.21
C ALA A 364 -30.79 15.41 12.91
N TRP A 365 -31.78 16.24 13.24
CA TRP A 365 -31.58 17.50 13.93
C TRP A 365 -30.98 17.30 15.33
N HIS A 366 -31.56 16.41 16.13
CA HIS A 366 -31.10 16.17 17.51
C HIS A 366 -29.67 15.61 17.56
N ILE A 367 -29.37 14.59 16.74
CA ILE A 367 -28.05 13.97 16.75
C ILE A 367 -26.99 14.93 16.19
N GLY A 368 -27.36 15.74 15.20
CA GLY A 368 -26.47 16.74 14.63
C GLY A 368 -26.14 17.85 15.63
N LEU A 369 -27.12 18.36 16.38
CA LEU A 369 -26.88 19.33 17.45
C LEU A 369 -26.03 18.75 18.57
N SER A 370 -26.23 17.47 18.89
CA SER A 370 -25.36 16.78 19.86
C SER A 370 -23.92 16.66 19.36
N GLY A 371 -23.70 16.47 18.06
CA GLY A 371 -22.35 16.49 17.47
C GLY A 371 -21.70 17.87 17.52
N LEU A 372 -22.47 18.93 17.25
CA LEU A 372 -21.97 20.30 17.38
C LEU A 372 -21.60 20.65 18.82
N ALA A 373 -22.37 20.18 19.80
CA ALA A 373 -22.05 20.34 21.22
C ALA A 373 -20.78 19.57 21.61
N GLN A 374 -20.61 18.34 21.13
CA GLN A 374 -19.42 17.53 21.37
C GLN A 374 -18.15 18.17 20.76
N ALA A 375 -18.26 18.80 19.60
CA ALA A 375 -17.14 19.48 18.97
C ALA A 375 -16.55 20.60 19.85
N GLN A 376 -17.33 21.18 20.76
CA GLN A 376 -16.86 22.19 21.71
C GLN A 376 -15.90 21.62 22.77
N THR A 377 -15.89 20.30 22.99
CA THR A 377 -14.96 19.64 23.93
C THR A 377 -13.66 19.20 23.28
N LEU A 378 -13.59 19.17 21.94
CA LEU A 378 -12.40 18.83 21.18
C LEU A 378 -11.33 19.93 21.27
N SER A 379 -10.06 19.52 21.20
CA SER A 379 -8.93 20.43 21.01
C SER A 379 -8.95 21.09 19.63
N ASP A 380 -8.23 22.21 19.48
CA ASP A 380 -8.15 22.92 18.20
C ASP A 380 -7.56 22.05 17.08
N GLU A 381 -6.65 21.14 17.41
CA GLU A 381 -6.06 20.20 16.45
C GLU A 381 -7.07 19.14 16.00
N GLU A 382 -7.81 18.54 16.93
CA GLU A 382 -8.87 17.58 16.63
C GLU A 382 -9.98 18.21 15.78
N ARG A 383 -10.37 19.46 16.07
CA ARG A 383 -11.37 20.18 15.27
C ARG A 383 -10.91 20.40 13.83
N ARG A 384 -9.66 20.85 13.63
CA ARG A 384 -9.09 21.10 12.29
C ARG A 384 -9.03 19.84 11.43
N ASN A 385 -8.79 18.69 12.06
CA ASN A 385 -8.69 17.41 11.35
C ASN A 385 -10.03 16.65 11.27
N SER A 386 -11.12 17.22 11.82
CA SER A 386 -12.44 16.59 11.86
C SER A 386 -13.33 16.92 10.66
N TYR A 387 -14.42 16.17 10.55
CA TYR A 387 -15.49 16.39 9.57
C TYR A 387 -16.58 17.36 10.07
N LEU A 388 -16.26 18.23 11.06
CA LEU A 388 -17.20 19.19 11.63
C LEU A 388 -17.84 20.14 10.58
N PRO A 389 -17.11 20.65 9.56
CA PRO A 389 -17.73 21.46 8.51
C PRO A 389 -18.91 20.77 7.81
N TYR A 390 -18.82 19.45 7.58
CA TYR A 390 -19.88 18.67 6.92
C TYR A 390 -21.10 18.48 7.82
N LEU A 391 -20.88 18.24 9.12
CA LEU A 391 -21.97 18.19 10.10
C LEU A 391 -22.72 19.53 10.16
N GLY A 392 -21.96 20.63 10.17
CA GLY A 392 -22.50 21.99 10.14
C GLY A 392 -23.34 22.28 8.89
N ALA A 393 -22.83 21.91 7.72
CA ALA A 393 -23.56 22.03 6.46
C ALA A 393 -24.86 21.20 6.45
N GLY A 394 -24.83 19.97 7.00
CA GLY A 394 -26.02 19.14 7.17
C GLY A 394 -27.08 19.80 8.06
N LEU A 395 -26.67 20.31 9.23
CA LEU A 395 -27.57 21.04 10.12
C LEU A 395 -28.23 22.24 9.43
N LEU A 396 -27.49 23.02 8.65
CA LEU A 396 -28.08 24.15 7.93
C LEU A 396 -29.11 23.72 6.88
N ARG A 397 -28.84 22.63 6.13
CA ARG A 397 -29.81 22.07 5.17
C ARG A 397 -31.07 21.59 5.86
N ILE A 398 -30.94 20.85 6.97
CA ILE A 398 -32.06 20.36 7.76
C ILE A 398 -32.89 21.54 8.30
N ALA A 399 -32.22 22.56 8.85
CA ALA A 399 -32.88 23.76 9.38
C ALA A 399 -33.68 24.51 8.30
N GLU A 400 -33.10 24.69 7.11
CA GLU A 400 -33.77 25.35 5.99
C GLU A 400 -34.96 24.53 5.48
N ARG A 401 -34.76 23.23 5.24
CA ARG A 401 -35.76 22.34 4.64
C ARG A 401 -36.97 22.11 5.55
N HIS A 402 -36.73 21.97 6.85
CA HIS A 402 -37.77 21.63 7.83
C HIS A 402 -38.15 22.80 8.74
N GLN A 403 -37.65 24.00 8.45
CA GLN A 403 -37.97 25.25 9.17
C GLN A 403 -37.63 25.21 10.67
N TYR A 404 -36.55 24.50 11.05
CA TYR A 404 -36.04 24.59 12.43
C TYR A 404 -35.41 25.96 12.66
N THR A 405 -35.90 26.66 13.68
CA THR A 405 -35.48 28.04 13.98
C THR A 405 -34.59 28.15 15.22
N GLN A 406 -34.36 27.06 15.96
CA GLN A 406 -33.64 27.06 17.24
C GLN A 406 -32.73 25.81 17.36
N PRO A 407 -31.39 25.99 17.46
CA PRO A 407 -30.67 27.25 17.21
C PRO A 407 -30.92 27.77 15.79
N SER A 408 -30.90 29.08 15.63
CA SER A 408 -31.07 29.71 14.32
C SER A 408 -29.89 29.37 13.40
N PRO A 409 -30.08 29.35 12.07
CA PRO A 409 -28.98 29.14 11.12
C PRO A 409 -27.81 30.09 11.34
N LYS A 410 -28.05 31.33 11.79
CA LYS A 410 -27.00 32.30 12.12
C LYS A 410 -26.17 31.87 13.33
N GLU A 411 -26.79 31.30 14.36
CA GLU A 411 -26.09 30.80 15.55
C GLU A 411 -25.26 29.56 15.23
N ILE A 412 -25.77 28.68 14.37
CA ILE A 412 -25.00 27.53 13.87
C ILE A 412 -23.76 28.00 13.10
N ARG A 413 -23.91 28.93 12.14
CA ARG A 413 -22.79 29.49 11.38
C ARG A 413 -21.76 30.18 12.29
N ALA A 414 -22.21 30.97 13.27
CA ALA A 414 -21.32 31.62 14.22
C ALA A 414 -20.51 30.59 15.03
N THR A 415 -21.18 29.54 15.52
CA THR A 415 -20.52 28.46 16.25
C THR A 415 -19.46 27.76 15.39
N LEU A 416 -19.75 27.46 14.13
CA LEU A 416 -18.79 26.82 13.22
C LEU A 416 -17.60 27.74 12.92
N CYS A 417 -17.85 29.03 12.67
CA CYS A 417 -16.78 30.02 12.51
C CYS A 417 -15.85 30.07 13.73
N ASP A 418 -16.40 30.00 14.94
CA ASP A 418 -15.62 30.01 16.18
C ASP A 418 -14.82 28.71 16.37
N LEU A 419 -15.36 27.56 15.94
CA LEU A 419 -14.75 26.24 16.16
C LEU A 419 -13.68 25.86 15.14
N VAL A 420 -13.89 26.17 13.85
CA VAL A 420 -13.03 25.73 12.74
C VAL A 420 -12.56 26.86 11.81
N GLY A 421 -12.98 28.10 12.08
CA GLY A 421 -12.57 29.29 11.33
C GLY A 421 -13.56 29.69 10.23
N PRO A 422 -13.39 30.88 9.64
CA PRO A 422 -14.37 31.47 8.71
C PRO A 422 -14.46 30.76 7.35
N GLU A 423 -13.46 29.96 6.99
CA GLU A 423 -13.38 29.24 5.71
C GLU A 423 -14.12 27.89 5.73
N TRP A 424 -14.83 27.57 6.81
CA TRP A 424 -15.47 26.26 7.00
C TRP A 424 -16.51 25.93 5.91
N GLU A 425 -17.19 26.94 5.36
CA GLU A 425 -18.17 26.73 4.26
C GLU A 425 -17.49 26.28 2.97
N GLU A 426 -16.28 26.78 2.70
CA GLU A 426 -15.48 26.36 1.53
C GLU A 426 -14.99 24.92 1.73
N GLN A 427 -14.53 24.58 2.94
CA GLN A 427 -14.11 23.22 3.30
C GLN A 427 -15.24 22.20 3.17
N ALA A 428 -16.48 22.58 3.50
CA ALA A 428 -17.66 21.75 3.31
C ALA A 428 -18.05 21.59 1.82
N GLY A 429 -17.61 22.50 0.94
CA GLY A 429 -17.91 22.49 -0.50
C GLY A 429 -16.80 21.94 -1.40
N SER A 430 -15.54 21.92 -0.94
CA SER A 430 -14.36 21.57 -1.75
C SER A 430 -14.11 20.06 -1.90
N VAL A 431 -14.68 19.21 -1.04
CA VAL A 431 -14.69 17.76 -1.23
C VAL A 431 -16.09 17.38 -1.69
N GLY A 432 -16.24 17.19 -2.99
CA GLY A 432 -17.49 16.73 -3.59
C GLY A 432 -17.96 15.45 -2.89
N GLY A 433 -19.22 15.47 -2.44
CA GLY A 433 -19.85 14.38 -1.71
C GLY A 433 -19.65 13.01 -2.35
N ALA A 434 -18.96 12.16 -1.62
CA ALA A 434 -19.14 10.71 -1.61
C ALA A 434 -19.00 10.28 -0.14
N PRO A 435 -19.72 9.22 0.30
CA PRO A 435 -19.69 8.73 1.68
C PRO A 435 -18.28 8.39 2.18
#